data_AF-A0A2V7EF00-F1
#
_entry.id   AF-A0A2V7EF00-F1
#
_cell.length_a   1.000
_cell.length_b   1.000
_cell.length_c   1.000
_cell.angle_alpha   90.00
_cell.angle_beta   90.00
_cell.angle_gamma   90.00
#
_symmetry.space_group_name_H-M   'P 1'
#
loop_
_entity.id
_entity.type
_entity.pdbx_description
1 polymer ?
#
loop_
_entity_poly.entity_id
_entity_poly.type
_entity_poly.pdbx_seq_one_letter_code
_entity_poly.pdbx_strand_id
1 'polypeptide(L)'
;MNTGDLGNTLPTLFAELVDGAPQSEAYLLNRGDAGLLRSLDKLSATAASALTATGSSIAAHVDHLRYGLSLMNKWAAGENPFDNADWTTSWRKTRVSAVQWKQLRDELGNEAHRWLDFLTKPREIGQTELNGVVASVAHLAYHVGAIRQIDLSARGPSAPE
;
A
#
# COMPACT_ATOMS: atom_id res chain seq x y z
N MET A 1 18.33 15.44 -7.86
CA MET A 1 18.21 14.12 -8.52
C MET A 1 16.79 14.07 -9.05
N ASN A 2 16.63 13.63 -10.29
CA ASN A 2 15.32 13.66 -10.92
C ASN A 2 14.64 12.31 -10.73
N THR A 3 13.40 12.27 -10.23
CA THR A 3 12.63 11.01 -10.22
C THR A 3 12.39 10.47 -11.63
N GLY A 4 12.48 11.33 -12.65
CA GLY A 4 12.49 10.93 -14.06
C GLY A 4 13.64 10.03 -14.46
N ASP A 5 14.75 9.98 -13.72
CA ASP A 5 15.85 9.02 -13.95
C ASP A 5 15.40 7.57 -13.68
N LEU A 6 14.36 7.39 -12.85
CA LEU A 6 13.69 6.11 -12.64
C LEU A 6 12.57 5.86 -13.67
N GLY A 7 12.28 6.82 -14.55
CA GLY A 7 11.26 6.75 -15.59
C GLY A 7 9.92 6.27 -15.04
N ASN A 8 9.33 5.28 -15.71
CA ASN A 8 8.08 4.66 -15.27
C ASN A 8 8.25 3.55 -14.23
N THR A 9 9.47 3.31 -13.72
CA THR A 9 9.75 2.18 -12.81
C THR A 9 8.90 2.26 -11.55
N LEU A 10 8.98 3.37 -10.82
CA LEU A 10 8.23 3.54 -9.57
C LEU A 10 6.72 3.46 -9.75
N PRO A 11 6.08 4.19 -10.69
CA PRO A 11 4.64 4.07 -10.89
C PRO A 11 4.24 2.67 -11.37
N THR A 12 5.04 1.99 -12.19
CA THR A 12 4.76 0.61 -12.63
C THR A 12 4.74 -0.36 -11.45
N LEU A 13 5.81 -0.38 -10.65
CA LEU A 13 5.93 -1.29 -9.50
C LEU A 13 4.88 -0.98 -8.43
N PHE A 14 4.55 0.30 -8.22
CA PHE A 14 3.53 0.69 -7.25
C PHE A 14 2.12 0.31 -7.73
N ALA A 15 1.76 0.61 -8.98
CA ALA A 15 0.47 0.23 -9.56
C ALA A 15 0.28 -1.29 -9.57
N GLU A 16 1.35 -2.05 -9.84
CA GLU A 16 1.34 -3.51 -9.76
C GLU A 16 0.91 -4.00 -8.37
N LEU A 17 1.46 -3.42 -7.30
CA LEU A 17 1.08 -3.77 -5.92
C LEU A 17 -0.35 -3.36 -5.57
N VAL A 18 -0.82 -2.20 -6.03
CA VAL A 18 -2.13 -1.65 -5.68
C VAL A 18 -3.27 -2.32 -6.46
N ASP A 19 -3.16 -2.29 -7.79
CA ASP A 19 -4.23 -2.63 -8.74
C ASP A 19 -4.05 -4.01 -9.41
N GLY A 20 -2.84 -4.55 -9.30
CA GLY A 20 -2.49 -5.89 -9.76
C GLY A 20 -1.56 -5.90 -10.96
N ALA A 21 -1.03 -7.09 -11.24
CA ALA A 21 -0.11 -7.30 -12.34
C ALA A 21 -0.86 -7.69 -13.63
N PRO A 22 -0.55 -7.06 -14.77
CA PRO A 22 -1.11 -7.50 -16.05
C PRO A 22 -0.63 -8.91 -16.42
N GLN A 23 -1.27 -9.50 -17.42
CA GLN A 23 -0.89 -10.83 -17.92
C GLN A 23 0.41 -10.81 -18.73
N SER A 24 0.78 -9.66 -19.30
CA SER A 24 1.96 -9.51 -20.15
C SER A 24 3.26 -9.51 -19.36
N GLU A 25 3.33 -8.72 -18.29
CA GLU A 25 4.55 -8.43 -17.53
C GLU A 25 4.21 -8.24 -16.05
N ALA A 26 5.05 -8.75 -15.17
CA ALA A 26 4.93 -8.64 -13.71
C ALA A 26 6.33 -8.72 -13.10
N TYR A 27 6.58 -7.97 -12.03
CA TYR A 27 7.92 -7.82 -11.45
C TYR A 27 7.93 -8.11 -9.95
N LEU A 28 6.92 -7.65 -9.20
CA LEU A 28 6.79 -7.87 -7.75
C LEU A 28 5.75 -8.95 -7.42
N LEU A 29 4.71 -9.05 -8.24
CA LEU A 29 3.63 -10.03 -8.13
C LEU A 29 3.72 -11.04 -9.28
N ASN A 30 2.92 -12.11 -9.19
CA ASN A 30 2.75 -13.03 -10.31
C ASN A 30 1.83 -12.41 -11.38
N ARG A 31 2.01 -12.80 -12.64
CA ARG A 31 1.13 -12.38 -13.74
C ARG A 31 -0.33 -12.70 -13.42
N GLY A 32 -1.22 -11.73 -13.68
CA GLY A 32 -2.65 -11.87 -13.40
C GLY A 32 -3.03 -11.72 -11.94
N ASP A 33 -2.11 -11.35 -11.06
CA ASP A 33 -2.43 -10.99 -9.69
C ASP A 33 -3.39 -9.79 -9.65
N ALA A 34 -4.37 -9.86 -8.76
CA ALA A 34 -5.42 -8.86 -8.63
C ALA A 34 -4.97 -7.60 -7.87
N GLY A 35 -3.78 -7.61 -7.24
CA GLY A 35 -3.26 -6.51 -6.45
C GLY A 35 -3.88 -6.43 -5.04
N LEU A 36 -3.40 -5.50 -4.24
CA LEU A 36 -3.80 -5.33 -2.85
C LEU A 36 -5.28 -5.02 -2.72
N LEU A 37 -5.81 -4.04 -3.46
CA LEU A 37 -7.18 -3.56 -3.24
C LEU A 37 -8.21 -4.67 -3.48
N ARG A 38 -8.08 -5.40 -4.59
CA ARG A 38 -8.95 -6.56 -4.89
C ARG A 38 -8.67 -7.77 -4.00
N SER A 39 -7.47 -7.89 -3.42
CA SER A 39 -7.19 -8.91 -2.41
C SER A 39 -7.97 -8.62 -1.12
N LEU A 40 -8.07 -7.34 -0.73
CA LEU A 40 -8.86 -6.90 0.42
C LEU A 40 -10.37 -6.98 0.18
N ASP A 41 -10.84 -7.02 -1.08
CA ASP A 41 -12.23 -7.32 -1.48
C ASP A 41 -12.72 -8.70 -1.10
N LYS A 42 -11.81 -9.65 -0.92
CA LYS A 42 -12.16 -11.02 -0.54
C LYS A 42 -12.39 -11.18 0.96
N LEU A 43 -11.94 -10.21 1.77
CA LEU A 43 -11.93 -10.32 3.23
C LEU A 43 -13.19 -9.72 3.85
N SER A 44 -13.82 -10.47 4.76
CA SER A 44 -14.85 -9.94 5.63
C SER A 44 -14.25 -9.04 6.72
N ALA A 45 -15.07 -8.17 7.32
CA ALA A 45 -14.63 -7.34 8.44
C ALA A 45 -14.21 -8.18 9.66
N THR A 46 -14.84 -9.34 9.87
CA THR A 46 -14.45 -10.29 10.92
C THR A 46 -13.05 -10.85 10.67
N ALA A 47 -12.76 -11.29 9.44
CA ALA A 47 -11.42 -11.76 9.06
C ALA A 47 -10.39 -10.63 9.18
N ALA A 48 -10.72 -9.43 8.69
CA ALA A 48 -9.84 -8.26 8.79
C ALA A 48 -9.52 -7.85 10.24
N SER A 49 -10.46 -8.10 11.16
CA SER A 49 -10.33 -7.81 12.60
C SER A 49 -9.71 -8.93 13.43
N ALA A 50 -9.40 -10.07 12.82
CA ALA A 50 -8.80 -11.20 13.53
C ALA A 50 -7.39 -10.81 14.01
N LEU A 51 -7.13 -11.03 15.30
CA LEU A 51 -5.82 -10.74 15.88
C LEU A 51 -4.83 -11.85 15.54
N THR A 52 -3.63 -11.44 15.16
CA THR A 52 -2.45 -12.29 15.00
C THR A 52 -1.77 -12.53 16.34
N ALA A 53 -0.79 -13.44 16.38
CA ALA A 53 -0.01 -13.73 17.59
C ALA A 53 0.75 -12.51 18.14
N THR A 54 1.01 -11.49 17.32
CA THR A 54 1.67 -10.24 17.74
C THR A 54 0.68 -9.18 18.24
N GLY A 55 -0.62 -9.46 18.22
CA GLY A 55 -1.67 -8.52 18.62
C GLY A 55 -2.10 -7.53 17.53
N SER A 56 -1.53 -7.61 16.31
CA SER A 56 -1.98 -6.84 15.14
C SER A 56 -3.12 -7.54 14.38
N SER A 57 -3.70 -6.88 13.39
CA SER A 57 -4.75 -7.42 12.49
C SER A 57 -4.58 -6.84 11.07
N ILE A 58 -5.23 -7.44 10.07
CA ILE A 58 -5.22 -6.89 8.70
C ILE A 58 -5.81 -5.48 8.67
N ALA A 59 -6.86 -5.21 9.45
CA ALA A 59 -7.43 -3.86 9.58
C ALA A 59 -6.38 -2.83 10.04
N ALA A 60 -5.49 -3.21 10.97
CA ALA A 60 -4.41 -2.36 11.43
C ALA A 60 -3.33 -2.16 10.35
N HIS A 61 -2.96 -3.20 9.59
CA HIS A 61 -2.05 -3.06 8.46
C HIS A 61 -2.60 -2.10 7.39
N VAL A 62 -3.91 -2.18 7.11
CA VAL A 62 -4.56 -1.32 6.10
C VAL A 62 -4.64 0.14 6.58
N ASP A 63 -4.99 0.38 7.85
CA ASP A 63 -5.00 1.75 8.39
C ASP A 63 -3.60 2.35 8.47
N HIS A 64 -2.58 1.53 8.77
CA HIS A 64 -1.19 1.93 8.72
C HIS A 64 -0.74 2.35 7.32
N LEU A 65 -1.05 1.55 6.30
CA LEU A 65 -0.76 1.90 4.90
C LEU A 65 -1.49 3.17 4.46
N ARG A 66 -2.79 3.28 4.75
CA ARG A 66 -3.60 4.48 4.45
C ARG A 66 -2.98 5.71 5.08
N TYR A 67 -2.60 5.63 6.35
CA TYR A 67 -1.98 6.74 7.06
C TYR A 67 -0.63 7.13 6.44
N GLY A 68 0.26 6.16 6.20
CA GLY A 68 1.56 6.41 5.57
C GLY A 68 1.43 7.08 4.21
N LEU A 69 0.54 6.58 3.35
CA LEU A 69 0.27 7.19 2.03
C LEU A 69 -0.34 8.60 2.16
N SER A 70 -1.19 8.84 3.16
CA SER A 70 -1.70 10.20 3.42
C SER A 70 -0.58 11.20 3.78
N LEU A 71 0.46 10.75 4.49
CA LEU A 71 1.64 11.57 4.77
C LEU A 71 2.45 11.81 3.50
N MET A 72 2.66 10.78 2.68
CA MET A 72 3.33 10.94 1.37
C MET A 72 2.58 11.94 0.48
N ASN A 73 1.25 11.88 0.44
CA ASN A 73 0.42 12.80 -0.34
C ASN A 73 0.44 14.25 0.18
N LYS A 74 0.50 14.46 1.49
CA LYS A 74 0.70 15.80 2.07
C LYS A 74 2.08 16.36 1.75
N TRP A 75 3.12 15.54 1.86
CA TRP A 75 4.48 15.93 1.48
C TRP A 75 4.56 16.27 -0.01
N ALA A 76 3.93 15.47 -0.87
CA ALA A 76 3.81 15.74 -2.29
C ALA A 76 3.17 17.10 -2.58
N ALA A 77 2.19 17.51 -1.77
CA ALA A 77 1.53 18.81 -1.83
C ALA A 77 2.35 19.98 -1.26
N GLY A 78 3.56 19.72 -0.76
CA GLY A 78 4.48 20.74 -0.23
C GLY A 78 4.38 20.98 1.27
N GLU A 79 3.64 20.14 2.01
CA GLU A 79 3.61 20.19 3.47
C GLU A 79 4.82 19.46 4.08
N ASN A 80 5.06 19.66 5.38
CA ASN A 80 5.98 18.82 6.16
C ASN A 80 5.22 17.94 7.17
N PRO A 81 4.64 16.81 6.72
CA PRO A 81 3.76 16.00 7.56
C PRO A 81 4.51 15.05 8.49
N PHE A 82 5.83 14.87 8.31
CA PHE A 82 6.59 13.83 9.01
C PHE A 82 7.06 14.24 10.42
N ASP A 83 7.30 15.53 10.67
CA ASP A 83 7.79 16.04 11.96
C ASP A 83 6.89 15.63 13.14
N ASN A 84 5.58 15.58 12.90
CA ASN A 84 4.57 15.28 13.92
C ASN A 84 3.81 13.97 13.62
N ALA A 85 4.37 13.10 12.78
CA ALA A 85 3.69 11.87 12.39
C ALA A 85 3.63 10.86 13.55
N ASP A 86 2.42 10.55 14.02
CA ASP A 86 2.20 9.47 15.00
C ASP A 86 1.95 8.12 14.32
N TRP A 87 3.04 7.43 13.99
CA TRP A 87 3.00 6.09 13.43
C TRP A 87 2.41 5.05 14.40
N THR A 88 2.51 5.28 15.72
CA THR A 88 2.00 4.33 16.72
C THR A 88 0.47 4.28 16.66
N THR A 89 -0.18 5.43 16.53
CA THR A 89 -1.65 5.50 16.46
C THR A 89 -2.21 4.82 15.22
N SER A 90 -1.47 4.79 14.11
CA SER A 90 -1.90 4.12 12.87
C SER A 90 -2.08 2.59 12.99
N TRP A 91 -1.51 1.97 14.02
CA TRP A 91 -1.66 0.53 14.31
C TRP A 91 -2.82 0.21 15.26
N ARG A 92 -3.48 1.21 15.86
CA ARG A 92 -4.49 0.99 16.91
C ARG A 92 -5.84 0.49 16.36
N LYS A 93 -6.12 0.69 15.07
CA LYS A 93 -7.36 0.24 14.43
C LYS A 93 -7.35 -1.26 14.14
N THR A 94 -7.43 -2.07 15.19
CA THR A 94 -7.35 -3.54 15.09
C THR A 94 -8.70 -4.22 14.86
N ARG A 95 -9.81 -3.49 15.00
CA ARG A 95 -11.17 -4.01 14.79
C ARG A 95 -12.01 -3.02 14.00
N VAL A 96 -12.82 -3.55 13.09
CA VAL A 96 -13.71 -2.79 12.21
C VAL A 96 -15.05 -3.50 12.05
N SER A 97 -16.14 -2.74 11.95
CA SER A 97 -17.42 -3.22 11.45
C SER A 97 -17.37 -3.41 9.92
N ALA A 98 -18.41 -4.02 9.33
CA ALA A 98 -18.52 -4.14 7.86
C ALA A 98 -18.47 -2.78 7.15
N VAL A 99 -19.16 -1.77 7.70
CA VAL A 99 -19.18 -0.41 7.15
C VAL A 99 -17.81 0.25 7.27
N GLN A 100 -17.18 0.15 8.46
CA GLN A 100 -15.85 0.69 8.70
C GLN A 100 -14.79 0.01 7.83
N TRP A 101 -14.93 -1.30 7.57
CA TRP A 101 -14.02 -2.04 6.71
C TRP A 101 -14.11 -1.59 5.25
N LYS A 102 -15.34 -1.43 4.74
CA LYS A 102 -15.53 -0.87 3.40
C LYS A 102 -14.89 0.52 3.30
N GLN A 103 -15.23 1.41 4.22
CA GLN A 103 -14.70 2.78 4.24
C GLN A 103 -13.17 2.79 4.30
N LEU A 104 -12.57 1.98 5.15
CA LEU A 104 -11.12 1.93 5.31
C LEU A 104 -10.40 1.51 4.02
N ARG A 105 -10.96 0.56 3.27
CA ARG A 105 -10.41 0.14 1.97
C ARG A 105 -10.60 1.22 0.91
N ASP A 106 -11.75 1.88 0.88
CA ASP A 106 -12.01 3.00 -0.04
C ASP A 106 -11.01 4.14 0.21
N GLU A 107 -10.77 4.48 1.49
CA GLU A 107 -9.78 5.48 1.89
C GLU A 107 -8.34 5.08 1.51
N LEU A 108 -7.95 3.81 1.73
CA LEU A 108 -6.65 3.30 1.29
C LEU A 108 -6.50 3.42 -0.24
N GLY A 109 -7.52 3.02 -1.00
CA GLY A 109 -7.51 3.13 -2.46
C GLY A 109 -7.30 4.57 -2.92
N ASN A 110 -8.05 5.52 -2.34
CA ASN A 110 -7.91 6.94 -2.66
C ASN A 110 -6.50 7.47 -2.38
N GLU A 111 -5.90 7.15 -1.21
CA GLU A 111 -4.54 7.61 -0.91
C GLU A 111 -3.49 6.93 -1.80
N ALA A 112 -3.67 5.65 -2.13
CA ALA A 112 -2.78 4.92 -3.03
C ALA A 112 -2.82 5.50 -4.45
N HIS A 113 -4.00 5.75 -5.02
CA HIS A 113 -4.13 6.30 -6.36
C HIS A 113 -3.64 7.76 -6.44
N ARG A 114 -3.88 8.57 -5.41
CA ARG A 114 -3.29 9.92 -5.32
C ARG A 114 -1.76 9.90 -5.29
N TRP A 115 -1.18 8.94 -4.57
CA TRP A 115 0.27 8.78 -4.52
C TRP A 115 0.81 8.28 -5.86
N LEU A 116 0.12 7.34 -6.51
CA LEU A 116 0.46 6.87 -7.85
C LEU A 116 0.47 8.03 -8.87
N ASP A 117 -0.55 8.90 -8.85
CA ASP A 117 -0.62 10.11 -9.68
C ASP A 117 0.54 11.08 -9.43
N PHE A 118 1.13 11.05 -8.24
CA PHE A 118 2.34 11.81 -7.94
C PHE A 118 3.59 11.11 -8.49
N LEU A 119 3.70 9.78 -8.36
CA LEU A 119 4.81 8.99 -8.89
C LEU A 119 4.95 9.10 -10.42
N THR A 120 3.88 9.38 -11.16
CA THR A 120 3.94 9.58 -12.62
C THR A 120 4.51 10.94 -13.04
N LYS A 121 4.75 11.85 -12.10
CA LYS A 121 5.20 13.22 -12.37
C LYS A 121 6.68 13.38 -11.99
N PRO A 122 7.59 13.53 -12.97
CA PRO A 122 9.01 13.76 -12.69
C PRO A 122 9.22 15.00 -11.82
N ARG A 123 10.13 14.91 -10.85
CA ARG A 123 10.45 15.99 -9.91
C ARG A 123 11.93 15.95 -9.52
N GLU A 124 12.51 17.13 -9.34
CA GLU A 124 13.80 17.27 -8.68
C GLU A 124 13.64 17.17 -7.17
N ILE A 125 14.31 16.18 -6.58
CA ILE A 125 14.33 15.94 -5.14
C ILE A 125 15.76 15.60 -4.67
N GLY A 126 15.99 15.74 -3.36
CA GLY A 126 17.23 15.32 -2.71
C GLY A 126 17.26 13.80 -2.45
N GLN A 127 18.39 13.32 -1.91
CA GLN A 127 18.59 11.90 -1.62
C GLN A 127 17.66 11.39 -0.51
N THR A 128 17.43 12.19 0.52
CA THR A 128 16.56 11.83 1.63
C THR A 128 15.13 11.63 1.15
N GLU A 129 14.63 12.53 0.32
CA GLU A 129 13.30 12.44 -0.27
C GLU A 129 13.19 11.25 -1.24
N LEU A 130 14.22 11.03 -2.08
CA LEU A 130 14.26 9.89 -2.99
C LEU A 130 14.19 8.56 -2.23
N ASN A 131 14.91 8.45 -1.10
CA ASN A 131 14.82 7.28 -0.23
C ASN A 131 13.39 7.09 0.29
N GLY A 132 12.69 8.16 0.67
CA GLY A 132 11.28 8.11 1.07
C GLY A 132 10.34 7.64 -0.04
N VAL A 133 10.55 8.12 -1.26
CA VAL A 133 9.78 7.69 -2.44
C VAL A 133 9.97 6.20 -2.70
N VAL A 134 11.21 5.71 -2.76
CA VAL A 134 11.51 4.29 -2.97
C VAL A 134 10.98 3.44 -1.82
N ALA A 135 11.18 3.90 -0.58
CA ALA A 135 10.69 3.21 0.62
C ALA A 135 9.17 3.05 0.60
N SER A 136 8.40 4.00 0.05
CA SER A 136 6.94 3.87 -0.04
C SER A 136 6.50 2.63 -0.84
N VAL A 137 7.22 2.30 -1.93
CA VAL A 137 6.95 1.11 -2.76
C VAL A 137 7.36 -0.17 -2.02
N ALA A 138 8.58 -0.18 -1.47
CA ALA A 138 9.09 -1.34 -0.72
C ALA A 138 8.24 -1.66 0.52
N HIS A 139 7.80 -0.62 1.22
CA HIS A 139 6.95 -0.73 2.40
C HIS A 139 5.56 -1.27 2.04
N LEU A 140 4.95 -0.81 0.94
CA LEU A 140 3.71 -1.38 0.44
C LEU A 140 3.87 -2.88 0.13
N ALA A 141 4.95 -3.28 -0.55
CA ALA A 141 5.23 -4.68 -0.88
C ALA A 141 5.35 -5.57 0.37
N TYR A 142 6.05 -5.08 1.41
CA TYR A 142 6.14 -5.77 2.70
C TYR A 142 4.75 -6.03 3.30
N HIS A 143 3.86 -5.03 3.31
CA HIS A 143 2.51 -5.18 3.84
C HIS A 143 1.63 -6.11 2.99
N VAL A 144 1.75 -6.07 1.66
CA VAL A 144 1.06 -7.02 0.77
C VAL A 144 1.44 -8.45 1.13
N GLY A 145 2.74 -8.73 1.31
CA GLY A 145 3.24 -10.03 1.74
C GLY A 145 2.70 -10.44 3.11
N ALA A 146 2.77 -9.54 4.11
CA ALA A 146 2.29 -9.80 5.46
C ALA A 146 0.79 -10.12 5.49
N ILE A 147 -0.05 -9.33 4.81
CA ILE A 147 -1.50 -9.56 4.74
C ILE A 147 -1.82 -10.94 4.14
N ARG A 148 -1.10 -11.34 3.10
CA ARG A 148 -1.25 -12.66 2.44
C ARG A 148 -0.76 -13.85 3.24
N GLN A 149 0.09 -13.62 4.24
CA GLN A 149 0.48 -14.63 5.21
C GLN A 149 -0.49 -14.72 6.37
N ILE A 150 -1.15 -13.62 6.75
CA ILE A 150 -2.18 -13.59 7.79
C ILE A 150 -3.47 -14.27 7.31
N ASP A 151 -3.92 -13.96 6.09
CA ASP A 151 -5.11 -14.58 5.49
C ASP A 151 -4.83 -15.06 4.06
N LEU A 152 -4.96 -16.38 3.87
CA LEU A 152 -4.65 -17.04 2.61
C LEU A 152 -5.63 -16.68 1.49
N SER A 153 -6.84 -16.23 1.81
CA SER A 153 -7.83 -15.80 0.81
C SER A 153 -7.41 -14.51 0.08
N ALA A 154 -6.53 -13.71 0.68
CA ALA A 154 -5.95 -12.52 0.08
C ALA A 154 -4.80 -12.82 -0.92
N ARG A 155 -4.43 -14.09 -1.11
CA ARG A 155 -3.34 -14.45 -2.03
C ARG A 155 -3.73 -14.23 -3.49
N GLY A 156 -2.72 -13.88 -4.28
CA GLY A 156 -2.76 -13.90 -5.74
C GLY A 156 -2.58 -15.31 -6.30
N PRO A 157 -2.53 -15.45 -7.63
CA PRO A 157 -2.25 -16.72 -8.28
C PRO A 157 -0.86 -17.24 -7.90
N SER A 158 -0.69 -18.56 -7.91
CA SER A 158 0.62 -19.19 -7.84
C SER A 158 1.46 -18.83 -9.06
N ALA A 159 2.79 -18.91 -8.92
CA ALA A 159 3.67 -18.81 -10.08
C ALA A 159 3.33 -19.97 -11.05
N PRO A 160 3.27 -19.71 -12.36
CA PRO A 160 3.19 -20.79 -13.34
C PRO A 160 4.43 -21.68 -13.22
N GLU A 161 4.24 -23.00 -13.35
CA GLU A 161 5.33 -23.97 -13.44
C GLU A 161 6.19 -23.77 -14.70
#